data_AF-A0A386TBB5-F1
#
_entry.id   AF-A0A386TBB5-F1
#
_cell.length_a   1.000
_cell.length_b   1.000
_cell.length_c   1.000
_cell.angle_alpha   90.00
_cell.angle_beta   90.00
_cell.angle_gamma   90.00
#
_symmetry.space_group_name_H-M   'P 1'
#
loop_
_entity.id
_entity.type
_entity.pdbx_description
1 polymer ?
#
loop_
_entity_poly.entity_id
_entity_poly.type
_entity_poly.pdbx_seq_one_letter_code
_entity_poly.pdbx_strand_id
1 'polypeptide(L)' 'MEQILKIWPTMSELAKDIDKPYSTVAAWKARGKIPADHDFVLIDAAKKRGESLTLEQLAQARRNAAPITSDAA' A
#
# COMPACT_ATOMS: atom_id res chain seq x y z
N MET A 1 3.77 4.36 2.93
CA MET A 1 2.73 4.76 1.94
C MET A 1 3.25 5.58 0.77
N GLU A 2 4.28 6.43 0.95
CA GLU A 2 4.70 7.38 -0.09
C GLU A 2 5.11 6.74 -1.42
N GLN A 3 5.81 5.60 -1.41
CA GLN A 3 6.18 4.89 -2.64
C GLN A 3 4.95 4.39 -3.42
N ILE A 4 3.89 4.00 -2.72
CA ILE A 4 2.62 3.58 -3.34
C ILE A 4 1.91 4.80 -3.96
N LEU A 5 2.00 5.97 -3.33
CA LEU A 5 1.44 7.23 -3.87
C LEU A 5 2.16 7.72 -5.15
N LYS A 6 3.40 7.27 -5.40
CA LYS A 6 4.11 7.58 -6.65
C LYS A 6 3.52 6.83 -7.84
N ILE A 7 3.11 5.58 -7.65
CA ILE A 7 2.50 4.72 -8.68
C ILE A 7 1.01 5.07 -8.86
N TRP A 8 0.32 5.35 -7.75
CA TRP A 8 -1.07 5.76 -7.73
C TRP A 8 -1.22 7.13 -7.04
N PRO A 9 -1.29 8.24 -7.80
CA PRO A 9 -1.46 9.58 -7.26
C PRO A 9 -2.68 9.71 -6.36
N THR A 10 -3.74 8.94 -6.65
CA THR A 10 -4.98 8.94 -5.86
C THR A 10 -5.35 7.54 -5.36
N MET A 11 -6.02 7.48 -4.21
CA MET A 11 -6.55 6.21 -3.68
C MET A 11 -7.68 5.64 -4.53
N SER A 12 -8.37 6.48 -5.30
CA SER A 12 -9.39 6.04 -6.25
C SER A 12 -8.78 5.27 -7.42
N GLU A 13 -7.63 5.71 -7.92
CA GLU A 13 -6.88 4.98 -8.93
C GLU A 13 -6.37 3.64 -8.42
N LEU A 14 -5.79 3.63 -7.20
CA LEU A 14 -5.37 2.37 -6.58
C LEU A 14 -6.56 1.41 -6.45
N ALA A 15 -7.69 1.88 -5.91
CA ALA A 15 -8.91 1.10 -5.73
C ALA A 15 -9.43 0.50 -7.05
N LYS A 16 -9.41 1.30 -8.13
CA LYS A 16 -9.81 0.85 -9.47
C LYS A 16 -8.91 -0.26 -10.00
N ASP A 17 -7.60 -0.15 -9.81
CA ASP A 17 -6.64 -1.10 -10.37
C ASP A 17 -6.63 -2.45 -9.64
N ILE A 18 -6.85 -2.44 -8.33
CA ILE A 18 -6.87 -3.66 -7.50
C ILE A 18 -8.27 -4.25 -7.33
N ASP A 19 -9.28 -3.66 -8.01
CA ASP A 19 -10.68 -4.04 -7.93
C ASP A 19 -11.19 -4.14 -6.47
N LYS A 20 -10.97 -3.06 -5.71
CA LYS A 20 -11.46 -2.93 -4.34
C LYS A 20 -12.31 -1.68 -4.16
N PRO A 21 -13.27 -1.68 -3.22
CA PRO A 21 -13.99 -0.47 -2.87
C PRO A 21 -13.04 0.64 -2.39
N TYR A 22 -13.32 1.88 -2.79
CA TYR A 22 -12.56 3.05 -2.33
C TYR A 22 -12.48 3.12 -0.80
N SER A 23 -13.58 2.81 -0.10
CA SER A 23 -13.64 2.80 1.37
C SER A 23 -12.61 1.86 2.00
N THR A 24 -12.35 0.71 1.38
CA THR A 24 -11.33 -0.25 1.83
C THR A 24 -9.94 0.35 1.73
N VAL A 25 -9.60 0.95 0.59
CA VAL A 25 -8.28 1.57 0.37
C VAL A 25 -8.10 2.83 1.23
N ALA A 26 -9.16 3.62 1.39
CA ALA A 26 -9.17 4.77 2.29
C ALA A 26 -8.91 4.37 3.74
N ALA A 27 -9.49 3.25 4.20
CA ALA A 27 -9.22 2.71 5.53
C ALA A 27 -7.75 2.27 5.70
N TRP A 28 -7.12 1.73 4.66
CA TRP A 28 -5.68 1.41 4.69
C TRP A 28 -4.82 2.66 4.84
N LYS A 29 -5.13 3.73 4.09
CA LYS A 29 -4.45 5.02 4.21
C LYS A 29 -4.63 5.60 5.61
N ALA A 30 -5.84 5.59 6.16
CA ALA A 30 -6.13 6.06 7.52
C ALA A 30 -5.36 5.27 8.59
N ARG A 31 -5.17 3.96 8.39
CA ARG A 31 -4.35 3.09 9.26
C ARG A 31 -2.85 3.22 8.99
N GLY A 32 -2.43 3.96 7.97
CA GLY A 32 -1.05 4.11 7.53
C GLY A 32 -0.46 2.89 6.81
N LYS A 33 -1.15 1.74 6.77
CA LYS A 33 -0.62 0.46 6.27
C LYS A 33 -1.61 -0.28 5.38
N ILE A 34 -1.08 -0.99 4.38
CA ILE A 34 -1.83 -1.96 3.57
C ILE A 34 -1.56 -3.37 4.12
N PRO A 35 -2.58 -4.22 4.30
CA PRO A 35 -2.39 -5.62 4.67
C PRO A 35 -1.51 -6.40 3.68
N ALA A 36 -0.66 -7.29 4.19
CA ALA A 36 0.27 -8.07 3.38
C ALA A 36 -0.43 -9.03 2.41
N ASP A 37 -1.66 -9.45 2.72
CA ASP A 37 -2.50 -10.30 1.86
C ASP A 37 -2.80 -9.66 0.48
N HIS A 38 -2.55 -8.36 0.33
CA HIS A 38 -2.76 -7.63 -0.92
C HIS A 38 -1.46 -7.35 -1.69
N ASP A 39 -0.31 -7.84 -1.23
CA ASP A 39 0.99 -7.53 -1.84
C ASP A 39 1.07 -7.94 -3.30
N PHE A 40 0.72 -9.19 -3.62
CA PHE A 40 0.77 -9.67 -4.99
C PHE A 40 -0.20 -8.92 -5.91
N VAL A 41 -1.38 -8.57 -5.40
CA VAL A 41 -2.36 -7.77 -6.15
C VAL A 41 -1.80 -6.38 -6.46
N LEU A 42 -1.09 -5.75 -5.51
CA LEU A 42 -0.43 -4.47 -5.73
C LEU A 42 0.71 -4.59 -6.75
N ILE A 43 1.52 -5.63 -6.66
CA ILE A 43 2.63 -5.87 -7.60
C ILE A 43 2.09 -6.06 -9.02
N ASP A 44 1.03 -6.87 -9.18
CA ASP A 44 0.40 -7.08 -10.47
C ASP A 44 -0.23 -5.80 -11.02
N ALA A 45 -0.87 -5.00 -10.16
CA ALA A 45 -1.45 -3.72 -10.54
C ALA A 45 -0.36 -2.70 -10.98
N ALA A 46 0.76 -2.63 -10.25
CA ALA A 46 1.90 -1.80 -10.63
C ALA A 46 2.47 -2.24 -11.99
N LYS A 47 2.65 -3.55 -12.19
CA LYS A 47 3.14 -4.13 -13.44
C LYS A 47 2.24 -3.78 -14.62
N LYS A 48 0.91 -3.78 -14.44
CA LYS A 48 -0.06 -3.37 -15.48
C LYS A 48 0.08 -1.90 -15.88
N ARG A 49 0.58 -1.04 -14.98
CA ARG A 49 0.92 0.37 -15.28
C ARG A 49 2.30 0.55 -15.90
N GLY A 50 3.09 -0.52 -16.05
CA GLY A 50 4.49 -0.44 -16.46
C GLY A 50 5.45 -0.04 -15.34
N GLU A 51 4.97 -0.04 -14.10
CA GLU A 51 5.77 0.28 -12.91
C GLU A 51 6.29 -0.99 -12.23
N SER A 52 7.40 -0.85 -11.50
CA SER A 52 7.98 -1.94 -10.73
C SER A 52 7.76 -1.74 -9.24
N LEU A 53 7.05 -2.68 -8.63
CA LEU A 53 6.81 -2.74 -7.19
C LEU A 53 7.25 -4.11 -6.67
N THR A 54 8.02 -4.14 -5.58
CA THR A 54 8.54 -5.38 -5.00
C THR A 54 8.00 -5.63 -3.59
N LEU A 55 8.05 -6.90 -3.16
CA LEU A 55 7.71 -7.28 -1.79
C LEU A 55 8.56 -6.55 -0.74
N GLU A 56 9.84 -6.32 -1.05
CA GLU A 56 10.76 -5.58 -0.18
C GLU A 56 10.30 -4.12 0.02
N GLN A 57 9.91 -3.43 -1.06
CA GLN A 57 9.38 -2.07 -0.98
C GLN A 57 8.09 -2.01 -0.16
N LEU A 58 7.20 -2.99 -0.34
CA LEU A 58 5.96 -3.10 0.43
C LEU A 58 6.20 -3.38 1.92
N ALA A 59 7.14 -4.27 2.23
CA ALA A 59 7.56 -4.56 3.60
C ALA A 59 8.18 -3.34 4.27
N GLN A 60 9.05 -2.60 3.56
CA GLN A 60 9.64 -1.36 4.05
C GLN A 60 8.56 -0.29 4.30
N ALA A 61 7.60 -0.16 3.38
CA ALA A 61 6.48 0.77 3.53
C ALA A 61 5.61 0.44 4.75
N ARG A 62 5.44 -0.85 5.10
CA ARG A 62 4.74 -1.29 6.32
C ARG A 62 5.56 -1.03 7.58
N ARG A 63 6.87 -1.29 7.56
CA ARG A 63 7.78 -1.01 8.68
C ARG A 63 7.75 0.48 9.06
N ASN A 64 7.80 1.36 8.06
CA ASN A 64 7.77 2.81 8.25
C ASN A 64 6.38 3.34 8.65
N ALA A 65 5.33 2.53 8.51
CA ALA A 65 3.96 2.88 8.90
C ALA A 65 3.61 2.44 10.33
N ALA A 66 4.47 1.67 11.00
CA ALA A 66 4.26 1.30 12.38
C ALA A 66 4.36 2.56 13.27
N PRO A 67 3.39 2.81 14.16
CA PRO A 67 3.57 3.83 15.17
C PRO A 67 4.75 3.45 16.07
N ILE A 68 5.51 4.46 16.47
CA ILE A 68 6.50 4.36 17.55
C ILE A 68 5.75 3.93 18.81
N THR A 69 5.68 2.62 19.04
CA THR A 69 5.33 2.03 20.33
C THR A 69 6.54 1.23 20.75
N SER A 70 7.60 1.98 21.07
CA SER A 70 8.54 1.53 22.10
C SER A 70 7.79 1.70 23.42
N ASP A 71 6.98 0.72 23.76
CA ASP A 71 6.55 0.58 25.15
C ASP A 71 7.59 -0.28 25.87
N ALA A 72 8.02 0.25 27.00
CA ALA A 72 9.09 -0.24 27.84
C ALA A 72 8.74 -1.58 28.51
N ALA A 73 9.76 -2.41 28.71
CA ALA A 73 9.89 -3.33 29.84
C ALA A 73 11.38 -3.59 30.10
#